data_AF-A0AAV4VEP2-F1
#
_entry.id   AF-A0AAV4VEP2-F1
#
_cell.length_a   1.000
_cell.length_b   1.000
_cell.length_c   1.000
_cell.angle_alpha   90.00
_cell.angle_beta   90.00
_cell.angle_gamma   90.00
#
_symmetry.space_group_name_H-M   'P 1'
#
loop_
_entity.id
_entity.type
_entity.pdbx_description
1 polymer ?
#
loop_
_entity_poly.entity_id
_entity_poly.type
_entity_poly.pdbx_seq_one_letter_code
_entity_poly.pdbx_strand_id
1 'polypeptide(L)'
;MIYKEKPQKIAAVGHLNEDGVDLSMTCSLQYSNNRTATVTTSGIAELPCSKFHVRSNENETGDGVVEFPQEESDVSYYPNSMGLRYEATDWKMYKIFIIIEIALKNGSTESSVMPLKDSELLAEMMDEIRRQLGVVYPEDLD
;
A
#
# COMPACT_ATOMS: atom_id res chain seq x y z
N MET A 1 -6.53 -0.14 6.26
CA MET A 1 -6.82 -1.20 5.26
C MET A 1 -8.32 -1.23 4.93
N ILE A 2 -8.73 -1.71 3.75
CA ILE A 2 -10.15 -1.77 3.33
C ILE A 2 -10.94 -2.79 4.17
N TYR A 3 -10.47 -4.05 4.23
CA TYR A 3 -11.20 -5.12 4.92
C TYR A 3 -10.88 -5.22 6.42
N LYS A 4 -9.82 -4.54 6.90
CA LYS A 4 -9.38 -4.51 8.32
C LYS A 4 -9.34 -5.88 9.00
N GLU A 5 -9.03 -6.91 8.23
CA GLU A 5 -8.95 -8.30 8.68
C GLU A 5 -7.73 -8.95 8.04
N LYS A 6 -7.25 -10.03 8.66
CA LYS A 6 -6.14 -10.81 8.10
C LYS A 6 -6.65 -11.68 6.94
N PRO A 7 -6.00 -11.67 5.77
CA PRO A 7 -6.36 -12.58 4.70
C PRO A 7 -6.18 -14.04 5.17
N GLN A 8 -7.12 -14.90 4.78
CA GLN A 8 -7.09 -16.33 5.05
C GLN A 8 -6.03 -17.04 4.21
N LYS A 9 -5.70 -16.48 3.03
CA LYS A 9 -4.67 -16.99 2.13
C LYS A 9 -4.04 -15.87 1.32
N ILE A 10 -2.72 -15.94 1.15
CA ILE A 10 -1.92 -15.06 0.31
C ILE A 10 -1.21 -15.93 -0.73
N ALA A 11 -1.30 -15.55 -2.01
CA ALA A 11 -0.57 -16.19 -3.10
C ALA A 11 0.08 -15.10 -3.97
N ALA A 12 1.40 -15.06 -4.00
CA ALA A 12 2.18 -14.08 -4.73
C ALA A 12 3.15 -14.74 -5.71
N VAL A 13 3.30 -14.12 -6.88
CA VAL A 13 4.26 -14.50 -7.92
C VAL A 13 4.87 -13.25 -8.53
N GLY A 14 6.10 -13.35 -9.00
CA GLY A 14 6.82 -12.21 -9.52
C GLY A 14 8.22 -12.56 -10.04
N HIS A 15 8.93 -11.53 -10.47
CA HIS A 15 10.28 -11.60 -11.00
C HIS A 15 11.20 -10.70 -10.18
N LEU A 16 12.38 -11.20 -9.86
CA LEU A 16 13.45 -10.44 -9.20
C LEU A 16 14.40 -9.83 -10.23
N ASN A 17 15.08 -8.76 -9.85
CA ASN A 17 16.23 -8.22 -10.59
C ASN A 17 17.54 -8.97 -10.20
N GLU A 18 18.67 -8.56 -10.78
CA GLU A 18 19.99 -9.16 -10.51
C GLU A 18 20.45 -8.98 -9.05
N ASP A 19 19.97 -7.93 -8.38
CA ASP A 19 20.27 -7.63 -6.97
C ASP A 19 19.35 -8.38 -5.98
N GLY A 20 18.40 -9.19 -6.46
CA GLY A 20 17.46 -9.93 -5.62
C GLY A 20 16.25 -9.13 -5.11
N VAL A 21 16.01 -7.95 -5.67
CA VAL A 21 14.86 -7.08 -5.37
C VAL A 21 13.70 -7.40 -6.33
N ASP A 22 12.45 -7.30 -5.89
CA ASP A 22 11.30 -7.51 -6.74
C ASP A 22 11.19 -6.44 -7.84
N LEU A 23 11.11 -6.89 -9.09
CA LEU A 23 10.98 -6.03 -10.27
C LEU A 23 9.53 -5.93 -10.73
N SER A 24 8.80 -7.05 -10.65
CA SER A 24 7.35 -7.08 -10.87
C SER A 24 6.73 -8.18 -10.03
N MET A 25 5.54 -7.91 -9.49
CA MET A 25 4.85 -8.85 -8.62
C MET A 25 3.34 -8.72 -8.83
N THR A 26 2.65 -9.85 -8.71
CA THR A 26 1.20 -9.90 -8.52
C THR A 26 0.88 -10.80 -7.34
N CYS A 27 -0.01 -10.31 -6.48
CA CYS A 27 -0.45 -11.01 -5.29
C CYS A 27 -1.98 -11.09 -5.25
N SER A 28 -2.51 -12.27 -4.95
CA SER A 28 -3.92 -12.53 -4.65
C SER A 28 -4.11 -12.78 -3.16
N LEU A 29 -5.04 -12.05 -2.57
CA LEU A 29 -5.40 -12.08 -1.16
C LEU A 29 -6.84 -12.60 -1.04
N GLN A 30 -7.02 -13.72 -0.33
CA GLN A 30 -8.33 -14.28 -0.03
C GLN A 30 -8.77 -13.85 1.37
N TYR A 31 -9.94 -13.24 1.47
CA TYR A 31 -10.55 -12.79 2.71
C TYR A 31 -11.81 -13.60 3.02
N SER A 32 -12.35 -13.42 4.23
CA SER A 32 -13.61 -14.06 4.62
C SER A 32 -14.78 -13.61 3.72
N ASN A 33 -15.88 -14.37 3.72
CA ASN A 33 -17.07 -14.10 2.92
C ASN A 33 -16.81 -14.09 1.40
N ASN A 34 -15.93 -14.96 0.90
CA ASN A 34 -15.60 -15.10 -0.52
C ASN A 34 -15.11 -13.80 -1.18
N ARG A 35 -14.50 -12.90 -0.40
CA ARG A 35 -13.92 -11.66 -0.92
C ARG A 35 -12.46 -11.91 -1.31
N THR A 36 -12.03 -11.32 -2.42
CA THR A 36 -10.65 -11.39 -2.88
C THR A 36 -10.15 -10.02 -3.25
N ALA A 37 -8.85 -9.77 -3.05
CA ALA A 37 -8.17 -8.60 -3.59
C ALA A 37 -6.96 -9.05 -4.40
N THR A 38 -6.66 -8.33 -5.47
CA THR A 38 -5.45 -8.53 -6.27
C THR A 38 -4.66 -7.24 -6.29
N VAL A 39 -3.35 -7.36 -6.07
CA VAL A 39 -2.40 -6.25 -6.12
C VAL A 39 -1.33 -6.59 -7.14
N THR A 40 -1.00 -5.66 -8.02
CA THR A 40 0.07 -5.80 -9.01
C THR A 40 1.00 -4.60 -8.92
N THR A 41 2.31 -4.86 -8.90
CA THR A 41 3.37 -3.85 -8.89
C THR A 41 4.36 -4.15 -10.01
N SER A 42 4.97 -3.10 -10.56
CA SER A 42 6.03 -3.22 -11.56
C SER A 42 6.95 -2.02 -11.51
N GLY A 43 8.26 -2.26 -11.50
CA GLY A 43 9.30 -1.25 -11.65
C GLY A 43 9.72 -1.00 -13.11
N ILE A 44 9.19 -1.79 -14.06
CA ILE A 44 9.56 -1.70 -15.49
C ILE A 44 8.39 -1.39 -16.42
N ALA A 45 7.17 -1.79 -16.02
CA ALA A 45 5.98 -1.62 -16.84
C ALA A 45 5.11 -0.53 -16.23
N GLU A 46 4.64 0.37 -17.07
CA GLU A 46 3.63 1.34 -16.68
C GLU A 46 2.30 0.62 -16.45
N LEU A 47 1.82 0.66 -15.21
CA LEU A 47 0.54 0.10 -14.81
C LEU A 47 -0.53 1.21 -14.81
N PRO A 48 -1.81 0.90 -15.04
CA PRO A 48 -2.90 1.85 -14.87
C PRO A 48 -3.14 2.12 -13.36
N CYS A 49 -2.23 2.86 -12.73
CA CYS A 49 -2.20 3.13 -11.28
C CYS A 49 -3.27 4.11 -10.79
N SER A 50 -4.15 4.59 -11.66
CA SER A 50 -5.15 5.60 -11.33
C SER A 50 -6.46 5.04 -10.75
N LYS A 51 -6.65 3.71 -10.76
CA LYS A 51 -7.96 3.09 -10.50
C LYS A 51 -7.86 1.83 -9.63
N PHE A 52 -8.55 1.83 -8.48
CA PHE A 52 -8.83 0.61 -7.72
C PHE A 52 -10.23 0.11 -8.05
N HIS A 53 -10.35 -1.16 -8.46
CA HIS A 53 -11.64 -1.81 -8.71
C HIS A 53 -12.07 -2.66 -7.53
N VAL A 54 -13.19 -2.31 -6.89
CA VAL A 54 -13.85 -3.15 -5.88
C VAL A 54 -15.13 -3.71 -6.49
N ARG A 55 -15.23 -5.04 -6.58
CA ARG A 55 -16.41 -5.75 -7.10
C ARG A 55 -17.07 -6.57 -6.00
N SER A 56 -18.35 -6.32 -5.74
CA SER A 56 -19.20 -7.15 -4.87
C SER A 56 -20.18 -7.95 -5.72
N ASN A 57 -20.48 -9.19 -5.30
CA ASN A 57 -21.41 -10.09 -6.00
C ASN A 57 -22.88 -9.88 -5.59
N GLU A 58 -23.15 -8.94 -4.68
CA GLU A 58 -24.51 -8.67 -4.17
C GLU A 58 -25.21 -7.63 -5.05
N ASN A 59 -25.73 -8.03 -6.21
CA ASN A 59 -26.81 -7.41 -7.04
C ASN A 59 -26.97 -5.86 -7.16
N GLU A 60 -26.00 -5.07 -6.73
CA GLU A 60 -25.88 -3.66 -6.97
C GLU A 60 -24.59 -3.48 -7.76
N THR A 61 -24.74 -3.26 -9.05
CA THR A 61 -23.69 -2.86 -9.99
C THR A 61 -23.14 -1.50 -9.56
N GLY A 62 -22.36 -1.47 -8.48
CA GLY A 62 -21.40 -0.43 -8.20
C GLY A 62 -20.05 -0.96 -8.63
N ASP A 63 -19.69 -0.77 -9.90
CA ASP A 63 -18.28 -0.83 -10.30
C ASP A 63 -17.62 0.40 -9.64
N GLY A 64 -17.34 0.25 -8.34
CA GLY A 64 -16.84 1.30 -7.49
C GLY A 64 -15.37 1.50 -7.80
N VAL A 65 -15.10 2.21 -8.90
CA VAL A 65 -13.77 2.75 -9.15
C VAL A 65 -13.57 3.83 -8.11
N VAL A 66 -12.79 3.53 -7.06
CA VAL A 66 -12.24 4.59 -6.23
C VAL A 66 -11.01 5.09 -6.96
N GLU A 67 -11.19 6.15 -7.74
CA GLU A 67 -10.08 6.90 -8.31
C GLU A 67 -9.45 7.70 -7.18
N PHE A 68 -8.15 7.51 -6.96
CA PHE A 68 -7.36 8.49 -6.23
C PHE A 68 -6.89 9.49 -7.29
N PRO A 69 -7.51 10.67 -7.39
CA PRO A 69 -7.10 11.64 -8.40
C PRO A 69 -5.62 11.93 -8.21
N GLN A 70 -4.85 11.74 -9.26
CA GLN A 70 -3.48 12.23 -9.31
C GLN A 70 -3.60 13.75 -9.43
N GLU A 71 -3.31 14.46 -8.32
CA GLU A 71 -3.34 15.92 -8.34
C GLU A 71 -2.17 16.43 -9.17
N GLU A 72 -2.48 17.29 -10.15
CA GLU A 72 -1.46 18.03 -10.88
C GLU A 72 -0.68 18.91 -9.90
N SER A 73 0.61 18.69 -9.76
CA SER A 73 1.46 19.46 -8.86
C SER A 73 2.02 20.68 -9.59
N ASP A 74 1.62 21.89 -9.18
CA ASP A 74 2.16 23.17 -9.67
C ASP A 74 3.53 23.54 -9.05
N VAL A 75 4.10 22.65 -8.23
CA VAL A 75 5.38 22.91 -7.54
C VAL A 75 6.56 22.64 -8.48
N SER A 76 7.17 23.74 -8.92
CA SER A 76 8.40 23.74 -9.69
C SER A 76 9.57 23.15 -8.88
N TYR A 77 10.22 22.15 -9.48
CA TYR A 77 11.38 21.45 -8.96
C TYR A 77 12.59 22.40 -8.88
N TYR A 78 13.14 22.60 -7.68
CA TYR A 78 14.44 23.26 -7.48
C TYR A 78 15.54 22.19 -7.29
N PRO A 79 16.52 22.09 -8.21
CA PRO A 79 17.64 21.18 -8.02
C PRO A 79 18.50 21.61 -6.82
N ASN A 80 18.86 20.66 -5.95
CA ASN A 80 19.63 20.81 -4.71
C ASN A 80 18.87 21.29 -3.44
N SER A 81 17.54 21.26 -3.43
CA SER A 81 16.82 21.29 -2.16
C SER A 81 16.82 19.90 -1.51
N MET A 82 16.65 19.83 -0.18
CA MET A 82 16.36 18.62 0.62
C MET A 82 15.11 17.82 0.16
N GLY A 83 14.59 18.10 -1.04
CA GLY A 83 13.43 17.51 -1.67
C GLY A 83 13.69 16.12 -2.25
N LEU A 84 14.09 15.17 -1.41
CA LEU A 84 13.80 13.73 -1.59
C LEU A 84 12.29 13.43 -1.39
N ARG A 85 11.42 14.37 -1.76
CA ARG A 85 9.97 14.23 -1.66
C ARG A 85 9.49 13.39 -2.84
N TYR A 86 9.62 12.08 -2.71
CA TYR A 86 8.85 11.12 -3.50
C TYR A 86 7.36 11.42 -3.30
N GLU A 87 6.68 11.96 -4.31
CA GLU A 87 5.21 12.03 -4.52
C GLU A 87 4.29 12.43 -3.33
N ALA A 88 4.87 13.01 -2.28
CA ALA A 88 4.16 13.61 -1.18
C ALA A 88 3.82 15.05 -1.59
N THR A 89 2.74 15.19 -2.35
CA THR A 89 2.07 16.48 -2.50
C THR A 89 1.80 17.04 -1.09
N ASP A 90 1.90 18.37 -0.94
CA ASP A 90 1.84 19.02 0.37
C ASP A 90 0.60 18.62 1.18
N TRP A 91 -0.52 18.28 0.52
CA TRP A 91 -1.74 17.83 1.20
C TRP A 91 -1.63 16.44 1.85
N LYS A 92 -0.90 15.47 1.24
CA LYS A 92 -0.68 14.13 1.84
C LYS A 92 0.15 14.26 3.11
N MET A 93 1.20 15.10 3.03
CA MET A 93 2.03 15.43 4.18
C MET A 93 1.24 16.18 5.26
N TYR A 94 0.38 17.12 4.86
CA TYR A 94 -0.51 17.85 5.77
C TYR A 94 -1.54 16.93 6.44
N LYS A 95 -2.08 15.94 5.71
CA LYS A 95 -3.00 14.94 6.27
C LYS A 95 -2.31 14.07 7.31
N ILE A 96 -1.08 13.62 7.04
CA ILE A 96 -0.25 12.88 8.00
C ILE A 96 0.01 13.75 9.24
N PHE A 97 0.41 15.01 9.03
CA PHE A 97 0.66 15.97 10.11
C PHE A 97 -0.58 16.17 10.99
N ILE A 98 -1.76 16.40 10.40
CA ILE A 98 -3.02 16.55 11.16
C ILE A 98 -3.35 15.30 11.96
N ILE A 99 -3.24 14.12 11.35
CA ILE A 99 -3.56 12.85 12.02
C ILE A 99 -2.68 12.66 13.26
N ILE A 100 -1.38 12.96 13.12
CA ILE A 100 -0.41 12.89 14.23
C ILE A 100 -0.73 13.96 15.29
N GLU A 101 -0.99 15.20 14.87
CA GLU A 101 -1.27 16.30 15.78
C GLU A 101 -2.53 16.05 16.62
N ILE A 102 -3.59 15.51 16.02
CA ILE A 102 -4.82 15.10 16.71
C ILE A 102 -4.52 13.98 17.72
N ALA A 103 -3.75 12.97 17.32
CA ALA A 103 -3.39 11.87 18.21
C ALA A 103 -2.61 12.39 19.44
N LEU A 104 -1.59 13.23 19.21
CA LEU A 104 -0.76 13.80 20.27
C LEU A 104 -1.55 14.73 21.21
N LYS A 105 -2.40 15.61 20.67
CA LYS A 105 -3.25 16.51 21.48
C LYS A 105 -4.23 15.75 22.37
N ASN A 106 -4.69 14.59 21.91
CA ASN A 106 -5.61 13.73 22.66
C ASN A 106 -4.89 12.75 23.60
N GLY A 107 -3.56 12.80 23.70
CA GLY A 107 -2.76 11.87 24.50
C GLY A 107 -2.77 10.43 23.97
N SER A 108 -3.19 10.24 22.71
CA SER A 108 -3.15 8.93 22.06
C SER A 108 -1.74 8.61 21.61
N THR A 109 -1.31 7.36 21.82
CA THR A 109 -0.02 6.85 21.34
C THR A 109 -0.09 6.33 19.91
N GLU A 110 -1.29 6.29 19.32
CA GLU A 110 -1.52 5.79 17.97
C GLU A 110 -2.55 6.62 17.19
N SER A 111 -2.53 6.47 15.86
CA SER A 111 -3.47 7.10 14.94
C SER A 111 -4.80 6.36 14.90
N SER A 112 -5.91 7.08 14.99
CA SER A 112 -7.24 6.51 14.79
C SER A 112 -7.51 6.05 13.35
N VAL A 113 -6.76 6.60 12.38
CA VAL A 113 -6.88 6.26 10.95
C VAL A 113 -6.01 5.06 10.59
N MET A 114 -4.85 4.93 11.23
CA MET A 114 -3.90 3.83 11.05
C MET A 114 -3.39 3.36 12.42
N PRO A 115 -4.18 2.53 13.13
CA PRO A 115 -3.77 1.94 14.41
C PRO A 115 -2.53 1.06 14.23
N LEU A 116 -1.79 0.82 15.31
CA LEU A 116 -0.56 0.00 15.26
C LEU A 116 -0.83 -1.40 14.70
N LYS A 117 -1.94 -2.01 15.11
CA LYS A 117 -2.38 -3.33 14.65
C LYS A 117 -2.58 -3.42 13.13
N ASP A 118 -3.05 -2.33 12.50
CA ASP A 118 -3.22 -2.29 11.04
C ASP A 118 -1.86 -2.26 10.35
N SER A 119 -0.88 -1.56 10.93
CA SER A 119 0.51 -1.51 10.43
C SER A 119 1.23 -2.84 10.61
N GLU A 120 1.05 -3.51 11.76
CA GLU A 120 1.58 -4.86 12.02
C GLU A 120 1.03 -5.86 11.00
N LEU A 121 -0.29 -5.86 10.77
CA LEU A 121 -0.90 -6.75 9.78
C LEU A 121 -0.38 -6.48 8.36
N LEU A 122 -0.18 -5.21 7.99
CA LEU A 122 0.40 -4.87 6.70
C LEU A 122 1.83 -5.41 6.56
N ALA A 123 2.66 -5.26 7.61
CA ALA A 123 4.02 -5.79 7.62
C ALA A 123 4.04 -7.32 7.48
N GLU A 124 3.22 -8.05 8.26
CA GLU A 124 3.09 -9.50 8.14
C GLU A 124 2.70 -9.95 6.73
N MET A 125 1.79 -9.22 6.07
CA MET A 125 1.37 -9.51 4.70
C MET A 125 2.51 -9.26 3.70
N MET A 126 3.26 -8.17 3.86
CA MET A 126 4.40 -7.85 3.00
C MET A 126 5.51 -8.90 3.15
N ASP A 127 5.80 -9.34 4.37
CA ASP A 127 6.80 -10.37 4.65
C ASP A 127 6.42 -11.71 4.04
N GLU A 128 5.15 -12.10 4.15
CA GLU A 128 4.63 -13.30 3.49
C GLU A 128 4.80 -13.24 1.97
N ILE A 129 4.51 -12.09 1.35
CA ILE A 129 4.68 -11.88 -0.09
C ILE A 129 6.16 -11.98 -0.47
N ARG A 130 7.06 -11.27 0.25
CA ARG A 130 8.51 -11.31 0.01
C ARG A 130 9.04 -12.74 0.11
N ARG A 131 8.62 -13.49 1.14
CA ARG A 131 9.00 -14.88 1.34
C ARG A 131 8.59 -15.78 0.16
N GLN A 132 7.38 -15.59 -0.39
CA GLN A 132 6.91 -16.34 -1.56
C GLN A 132 7.69 -16.00 -2.83
N LEU A 133 8.15 -14.75 -2.98
CA LEU A 133 8.99 -14.30 -4.10
C LEU A 133 10.46 -14.71 -3.95
N GLY A 134 10.90 -15.08 -2.74
CA GLY A 134 12.30 -15.37 -2.44
C GLY A 134 13.16 -14.13 -2.18
N VAL A 135 12.54 -12.98 -1.88
CA VAL A 135 13.26 -11.77 -1.44
C VAL A 135 13.62 -11.93 0.03
N VAL A 136 14.91 -11.86 0.36
CA VAL A 136 15.43 -12.03 1.71
C VAL A 136 16.29 -10.84 2.08
N TYR A 137 16.03 -10.24 3.26
CA TYR A 137 16.88 -9.20 3.82
C TYR A 137 17.74 -9.75 4.96
N PRO A 138 18.88 -9.10 5.27
CA PRO A 138 19.71 -9.48 6.41
C PRO A 138 18.94 -9.54 7.74
N GLU A 139 17.97 -8.66 7.93
CA GLU A 139 17.12 -8.58 9.12
C GLU A 139 16.16 -9.78 9.27
N ASP A 140 15.95 -10.57 8.21
CA ASP A 140 15.16 -11.80 8.26
C ASP A 140 15.99 -13.01 8.75
N LEU A 141 17.32 -12.85 8.96
CA LEU A 141 18.26 -13.94 9.28
C LEU A 141 18.53 -14.14 10.78
N ASP A 142 17.89 -13.35 11.65
CA ASP A 142 17.99 -13.42 13.12
C ASP A 142 17.06 -14.47 13.75
#